data_AF-A0A3M1IIR6-F1
#
_entry.id   AF-A0A3M1IIR6-F1
#
_cell.length_a   1.000
_cell.length_b   1.000
_cell.length_c   1.000
_cell.angle_alpha   90.00
_cell.angle_beta   90.00
_cell.angle_gamma   90.00
#
_symmetry.space_group_name_H-M   'P 1'
#
loop_
_entity.id
_entity.type
_entity.pdbx_description
1 polymer ?
#
loop_
_entity_poly.entity_id
_entity_poly.type
_entity_poly.pdbx_seq_one_letter_code
_entity_poly.pdbx_strand_id
1 'polypeptide(L)'
;YAQCDDTRLFIFGHSLIDHRPPAIPTPSDETTVPHWLYLLSQAAGTSFAAGGQYGFLPQHANVPPISQWGYDLVPGVWESDTESFGEADINKVLLTAGNFMQWQGPDQEYPSDPGITPISATETIMDWVNAQEEGVEFYIYENWPDMAPFANDAFPPTAEGLADYYAYTRGTWHEWWLAYQDALLASRPATRVRMIPVGPILSGIFTTQLSEEIPVTELYEDNAPHGRPTLYFLASMITYSALCQQPPPANFVVPNIVHPVIRDNYAGLADYIWQELNAFKDSSGNSRVFFTSTHTTKAAGEHALRLHAYPNPASNQLTISGWEGEARISLYDVYGREVLLLPSSEPGVSLDLSAYAPGSYLLKVQTTDSKPAVLVLVKT
;
A
#
# COMPACT_ATOMS: atom_id res chain seq x y z
N TYR A 1 13.96 5.93 6.54
CA TYR A 1 13.32 4.76 7.16
C TYR A 1 12.37 4.19 6.13
N ALA A 2 12.51 2.90 5.79
CA ALA A 2 11.61 2.28 4.84
C ALA A 2 10.30 1.94 5.56
N GLN A 3 9.15 2.21 4.96
CA GLN A 3 7.82 2.10 5.58
C GLN A 3 7.40 0.65 5.92
N CYS A 4 8.30 -0.32 5.73
CA CYS A 4 8.06 -1.75 5.83
C CYS A 4 9.11 -2.52 6.62
N ASP A 5 9.98 -1.85 7.40
CA ASP A 5 11.02 -2.54 8.20
C ASP A 5 10.39 -3.62 9.11
N ASP A 6 9.20 -3.35 9.66
CA ASP A 6 8.38 -4.32 10.40
C ASP A 6 6.87 -4.13 10.12
N THR A 7 6.25 -5.10 9.47
CA THR A 7 4.80 -5.09 9.16
C THR A 7 4.06 -6.08 10.03
N ARG A 8 3.11 -5.58 10.81
CA ARG A 8 2.22 -6.36 11.69
C ARG A 8 0.78 -6.15 11.22
N LEU A 9 0.30 -7.06 10.38
CA LEU A 9 -0.91 -6.90 9.59
C LEU A 9 -2.08 -7.73 10.15
N PHE A 10 -3.17 -7.08 10.56
CA PHE A 10 -4.43 -7.77 10.85
C PHE A 10 -5.44 -7.57 9.72
N ILE A 11 -6.10 -8.65 9.29
CA ILE A 11 -6.96 -8.65 8.11
C ILE A 11 -8.41 -8.96 8.48
N PHE A 12 -9.32 -8.08 8.05
CA PHE A 12 -10.76 -8.33 8.01
C PHE A 12 -11.15 -8.65 6.57
N GLY A 13 -11.31 -9.93 6.23
CA GLY A 13 -11.52 -10.29 4.83
C GLY A 13 -12.24 -11.59 4.59
N HIS A 14 -12.26 -11.99 3.32
CA HIS A 14 -12.92 -13.21 2.84
C HIS A 14 -12.03 -13.92 1.80
N SER A 15 -12.62 -14.84 1.05
CA SER A 15 -11.93 -15.75 0.14
C SER A 15 -11.09 -15.08 -0.96
N LEU A 16 -11.35 -13.82 -1.33
CA LEU A 16 -10.52 -13.12 -2.32
C LEU A 16 -9.18 -12.61 -1.76
N ILE A 17 -8.96 -12.77 -0.45
CA ILE A 17 -7.68 -12.58 0.22
C ILE A 17 -7.14 -13.92 0.74
N ASP A 18 -8.02 -14.79 1.26
CA ASP A 18 -7.67 -16.09 1.86
C ASP A 18 -8.61 -17.21 1.34
N HIS A 19 -8.24 -17.88 0.24
CA HIS A 19 -9.02 -18.98 -0.34
C HIS A 19 -8.51 -20.33 0.10
N ARG A 20 -9.19 -20.94 1.09
CA ARG A 20 -8.86 -22.26 1.61
C ARG A 20 -10.13 -23.07 1.97
N PRO A 21 -10.19 -24.37 1.63
CA PRO A 21 -9.25 -25.09 0.77
C PRO A 21 -9.44 -24.73 -0.72
N PRO A 22 -8.38 -24.69 -1.53
CA PRO A 22 -8.52 -24.54 -2.98
C PRO A 22 -9.04 -25.84 -3.62
N ALA A 23 -9.74 -25.75 -4.75
CA ALA A 23 -10.22 -26.93 -5.49
C ALA A 23 -9.06 -27.76 -6.05
N ILE A 24 -7.95 -27.11 -6.40
CA ILE A 24 -6.69 -27.79 -6.72
C ILE A 24 -5.73 -27.56 -5.54
N PRO A 25 -5.39 -28.62 -4.77
CA PRO A 25 -4.47 -28.50 -3.65
C PRO A 25 -3.12 -27.91 -4.05
N THR A 26 -2.64 -27.00 -3.20
CA THR A 26 -1.32 -26.39 -3.30
C THR A 26 -0.38 -26.94 -2.22
N PRO A 27 0.95 -26.89 -2.40
CA PRO A 27 1.91 -27.40 -1.42
C PRO A 27 1.90 -26.67 -0.07
N SER A 28 1.46 -25.42 -0.06
CA SER A 28 1.43 -24.47 1.06
C SER A 28 0.14 -23.61 0.95
N ASP A 29 0.12 -22.43 1.57
CA ASP A 29 -0.99 -21.47 1.54
C ASP A 29 -0.95 -20.53 0.30
N GLU A 30 -0.51 -21.03 -0.87
CA GLU A 30 -0.28 -20.19 -2.07
C GLU A 30 -1.55 -19.53 -2.67
N THR A 31 -2.75 -19.93 -2.22
CA THR A 31 -4.03 -19.27 -2.54
C THR A 31 -4.44 -18.22 -1.51
N THR A 32 -3.45 -17.63 -0.82
CA THR A 32 -3.65 -16.56 0.15
C THR A 32 -2.69 -15.40 -0.11
N VAL A 33 -3.16 -14.16 0.06
CA VAL A 33 -2.32 -12.95 -0.04
C VAL A 33 -1.22 -12.93 1.02
N PRO A 34 -1.46 -13.27 2.30
CA PRO A 34 -0.44 -13.20 3.35
C PRO A 34 0.76 -14.12 3.11
N HIS A 35 0.55 -15.29 2.49
CA HIS A 35 1.64 -16.19 2.10
C HIS A 35 2.67 -15.46 1.21
N TRP A 36 2.19 -14.78 0.15
CA TRP A 36 3.07 -14.10 -0.79
C TRP A 36 3.64 -12.81 -0.24
N LEU A 37 2.87 -12.06 0.57
CA LEU A 37 3.39 -10.87 1.26
C LEU A 37 4.58 -11.24 2.15
N TYR A 38 4.49 -12.34 2.89
CA TYR A 38 5.61 -12.84 3.70
C TYR A 38 6.84 -13.14 2.84
N LEU A 39 6.70 -13.87 1.73
CA LEU A 39 7.83 -14.20 0.86
C LEU A 39 8.47 -12.95 0.22
N LEU A 40 7.65 -11.96 -0.17
CA LEU A 40 8.13 -10.68 -0.70
C LEU A 40 8.90 -9.90 0.40
N SER A 41 8.37 -9.82 1.62
CA SER A 41 9.06 -9.19 2.75
C SER A 41 10.38 -9.89 3.08
N GLN A 42 10.43 -11.23 3.04
CA GLN A 42 11.68 -11.97 3.22
C GLN A 42 12.72 -11.62 2.15
N ALA A 43 12.32 -11.52 0.88
CA ALA A 43 13.24 -11.10 -0.19
C ALA A 43 13.72 -9.65 -0.05
N ALA A 44 12.90 -8.79 0.56
CA ALA A 44 13.25 -7.41 0.89
C ALA A 44 14.13 -7.27 2.14
N GLY A 45 14.28 -8.35 2.94
CA GLY A 45 14.99 -8.32 4.20
C GLY A 45 14.23 -7.62 5.34
N THR A 46 12.90 -7.60 5.29
CA THR A 46 12.05 -7.00 6.33
C THR A 46 11.19 -8.03 7.07
N SER A 47 10.69 -7.67 8.26
CA SER A 47 9.79 -8.55 9.01
C SER A 47 8.33 -8.36 8.60
N PHE A 48 7.60 -9.47 8.63
CA PHE A 48 6.18 -9.53 8.32
C PHE A 48 5.51 -10.58 9.22
N ALA A 49 4.44 -10.17 9.89
CA ALA A 49 3.54 -11.02 10.62
C ALA A 49 2.11 -10.70 10.20
N ALA A 50 1.26 -11.73 10.09
CA ALA A 50 -0.13 -11.55 9.71
C ALA A 50 -1.07 -12.49 10.46
N GLY A 51 -2.33 -12.07 10.52
CA GLY A 51 -3.46 -12.84 11.01
C GLY A 51 -4.74 -12.19 10.53
N GLY A 52 -5.89 -12.70 10.94
CA GLY A 52 -7.14 -12.11 10.51
C GLY A 52 -8.38 -12.89 10.89
N GLN A 53 -9.51 -12.35 10.42
CA GLN A 53 -10.85 -12.89 10.59
C GLN A 53 -11.56 -12.98 9.25
N TYR A 54 -12.18 -14.13 9.00
CA TYR A 54 -13.04 -14.38 7.84
C TYR A 54 -14.42 -13.80 8.07
N GLY A 55 -14.96 -13.11 7.08
CA GLY A 55 -16.31 -12.58 7.10
C GLY A 55 -16.51 -11.48 6.07
N PHE A 56 -17.59 -10.73 6.23
CA PHE A 56 -17.83 -9.50 5.51
C PHE A 56 -18.00 -8.36 6.51
N LEU A 57 -18.02 -7.12 6.01
CA LEU A 57 -18.04 -5.92 6.86
C LEU A 57 -19.11 -5.94 7.97
N PRO A 58 -20.36 -6.40 7.75
CA PRO A 58 -21.35 -6.48 8.83
C PRO A 58 -20.92 -7.41 9.97
N GLN A 59 -20.30 -8.55 9.65
CA GLN A 59 -19.80 -9.47 10.66
C GLN A 59 -18.56 -8.89 11.36
N HIS A 60 -17.68 -8.22 10.62
CA HIS A 60 -16.47 -7.59 11.15
C HIS A 60 -16.77 -6.37 12.05
N ALA A 61 -17.90 -5.71 11.85
CA ALA A 61 -18.36 -4.64 12.75
C ALA A 61 -18.81 -5.16 14.13
N ASN A 62 -18.95 -6.47 14.32
CA ASN A 62 -19.16 -7.07 15.64
C ASN A 62 -17.82 -7.15 16.40
N VAL A 63 -17.38 -6.01 16.92
CA VAL A 63 -16.15 -5.87 17.71
C VAL A 63 -16.35 -6.34 19.17
N PRO A 64 -15.31 -6.88 19.85
CA PRO A 64 -13.94 -7.08 19.36
C PRO A 64 -13.82 -8.25 18.37
N PRO A 65 -12.86 -8.19 17.43
CA PRO A 65 -12.56 -9.31 16.53
C PRO A 65 -11.93 -10.49 17.27
N ILE A 66 -11.86 -11.61 16.55
CA ILE A 66 -11.06 -12.78 16.95
C ILE A 66 -9.99 -13.06 15.90
N SER A 67 -8.84 -13.59 16.34
CA SER A 67 -7.79 -14.06 15.44
C SER A 67 -8.04 -15.53 15.10
N GLN A 68 -8.33 -15.82 13.83
CA GLN A 68 -8.67 -17.18 13.38
C GLN A 68 -7.84 -17.66 12.18
N TRP A 69 -7.16 -16.74 11.49
CA TRP A 69 -6.30 -17.09 10.37
C TRP A 69 -4.86 -17.30 10.84
N GLY A 70 -4.37 -18.51 10.60
CA GLY A 70 -2.95 -18.86 10.65
C GLY A 70 -2.49 -19.41 9.29
N TYR A 71 -1.18 -19.43 9.10
CA TYR A 71 -0.53 -19.90 7.87
C TYR A 71 0.70 -20.73 8.24
N ASP A 72 1.14 -21.59 7.33
CA ASP A 72 2.27 -22.49 7.58
C ASP A 72 3.63 -21.76 7.71
N LEU A 73 3.85 -20.73 6.88
CA LEU A 73 5.11 -19.96 6.82
C LEU A 73 5.02 -18.61 7.54
N VAL A 74 3.83 -18.00 7.58
CA VAL A 74 3.66 -16.62 8.04
C VAL A 74 3.56 -16.59 9.57
N PRO A 75 4.42 -15.82 10.26
CA PRO A 75 4.28 -15.60 11.69
C PRO A 75 2.92 -14.98 12.04
N GLY A 76 2.23 -15.53 13.04
CA GLY A 76 0.98 -14.98 13.56
C GLY A 76 1.17 -13.59 14.16
N VAL A 77 0.29 -12.65 13.82
CA VAL A 77 0.36 -11.28 14.35
C VAL A 77 -0.25 -11.13 15.74
N TRP A 78 -1.27 -11.93 16.07
CA TRP A 78 -2.07 -11.78 17.28
C TRP A 78 -2.73 -13.09 17.68
N GLU A 79 -2.70 -13.41 18.98
CA GLU A 79 -3.45 -14.52 19.58
C GLU A 79 -4.52 -14.02 20.55
N SER A 80 -5.73 -13.84 20.03
CA SER A 80 -6.86 -13.17 20.73
C SER A 80 -7.32 -13.88 22.02
N ASP A 81 -6.97 -15.15 22.20
CA ASP A 81 -7.30 -15.90 23.41
C ASP A 81 -6.37 -15.58 24.60
N THR A 82 -5.20 -15.01 24.32
CA THR A 82 -4.12 -14.84 25.33
C THR A 82 -3.51 -13.45 25.39
N GLU A 83 -3.76 -12.62 24.38
CA GLU A 83 -3.19 -11.28 24.21
C GLU A 83 -4.30 -10.32 23.77
N SER A 84 -4.32 -9.11 24.32
CA SER A 84 -5.25 -8.06 23.84
C SER A 84 -4.79 -7.45 22.51
N PHE A 85 -5.69 -6.81 21.77
CA PHE A 85 -5.35 -6.23 20.47
C PHE A 85 -4.25 -5.15 20.56
N GLY A 86 -4.27 -4.31 21.61
CA GLY A 86 -3.23 -3.30 21.84
C GLY A 86 -1.88 -3.88 22.26
N GLU A 87 -1.85 -5.04 22.92
CA GLU A 87 -0.59 -5.73 23.25
C GLU A 87 0.07 -6.34 22.01
N ALA A 88 -0.73 -6.72 21.00
CA ALA A 88 -0.25 -7.30 19.75
C ALA A 88 0.50 -6.31 18.84
N ASP A 89 0.50 -5.00 19.15
CA ASP A 89 1.23 -3.96 18.40
C ASP A 89 0.92 -4.02 16.89
N ILE A 90 -0.36 -4.16 16.54
CA ILE A 90 -0.80 -4.20 15.14
C ILE A 90 -0.64 -2.81 14.55
N ASN A 91 0.22 -2.67 13.53
CA ASN A 91 0.52 -1.37 12.92
C ASN A 91 -0.21 -1.12 11.60
N LYS A 92 -0.76 -2.17 10.97
CA LYS A 92 -1.54 -2.07 9.73
C LYS A 92 -2.79 -2.95 9.80
N VAL A 93 -3.89 -2.45 9.26
CA VAL A 93 -5.14 -3.19 9.08
C VAL A 93 -5.51 -3.20 7.59
N LEU A 94 -5.81 -4.38 7.06
CA LEU A 94 -6.37 -4.56 5.72
C LEU A 94 -7.84 -4.99 5.85
N LEU A 95 -8.75 -4.33 5.13
CA LEU A 95 -10.15 -4.70 5.13
C LEU A 95 -10.76 -4.66 3.73
N THR A 96 -11.78 -5.47 3.48
CA THR A 96 -12.45 -5.52 2.17
C THR A 96 -13.96 -5.70 2.30
N ALA A 97 -14.72 -5.04 1.42
CA ALA A 97 -16.16 -5.30 1.24
C ALA A 97 -16.38 -6.55 0.37
N GLY A 98 -17.52 -7.22 0.54
CA GLY A 98 -17.85 -8.42 -0.25
C GLY A 98 -17.93 -8.13 -1.75
N ASN A 99 -17.70 -9.14 -2.60
CA ASN A 99 -17.54 -8.93 -4.04
C ASN A 99 -18.84 -8.99 -4.89
N PHE A 100 -20.00 -9.06 -4.23
CA PHE A 100 -21.30 -9.39 -4.85
C PHE A 100 -22.42 -8.40 -4.50
N MET A 101 -22.10 -7.25 -3.90
CA MET A 101 -23.07 -6.32 -3.31
C MET A 101 -23.09 -4.92 -3.93
N GLN A 102 -22.27 -4.70 -4.95
CA GLN A 102 -22.02 -3.38 -5.56
C GLN A 102 -23.16 -2.91 -6.49
N TRP A 103 -24.26 -3.67 -6.56
CA TRP A 103 -25.50 -3.26 -7.21
C TRP A 103 -26.26 -2.17 -6.44
N GLN A 104 -25.90 -1.93 -5.16
CA GLN A 104 -26.33 -0.79 -4.35
C GLN A 104 -25.12 0.05 -3.91
N GLY A 105 -25.34 1.32 -3.60
CA GLY A 105 -24.29 2.24 -3.15
C GLY A 105 -23.68 1.86 -1.79
N PRO A 106 -22.45 2.31 -1.47
CA PRO A 106 -21.78 2.02 -0.20
C PRO A 106 -22.42 2.69 1.03
N ASP A 107 -23.35 3.62 0.80
CA ASP A 107 -24.17 4.30 1.80
C ASP A 107 -25.53 3.61 2.05
N GLN A 108 -25.83 2.56 1.30
CA GLN A 108 -27.07 1.79 1.44
C GLN A 108 -26.91 0.66 2.45
N GLU A 109 -27.99 0.35 3.16
CA GLU A 109 -28.01 -0.71 4.16
C GLU A 109 -27.85 -2.09 3.54
N TYR A 110 -27.16 -3.00 4.23
CA TYR A 110 -27.15 -4.41 3.87
C TYR A 110 -28.56 -5.00 3.98
N PRO A 111 -29.07 -5.72 2.96
CA PRO A 111 -30.44 -6.25 2.99
C PRO A 111 -30.74 -7.15 4.19
N SER A 112 -29.73 -7.86 4.70
CA SER A 112 -29.83 -8.76 5.86
C SER A 112 -29.55 -8.09 7.20
N ASP A 113 -29.01 -6.86 7.21
CA ASP A 113 -28.49 -6.20 8.40
C ASP A 113 -28.97 -4.74 8.46
N PRO A 114 -30.24 -4.51 8.86
CA PRO A 114 -30.82 -3.17 8.93
C PRO A 114 -29.99 -2.20 9.78
N GLY A 115 -29.81 -0.99 9.28
CA GLY A 115 -29.00 0.06 9.91
C GLY A 115 -27.48 -0.08 9.73
N ILE A 116 -26.99 -1.14 9.08
CA ILE A 116 -25.57 -1.33 8.78
C ILE A 116 -25.33 -1.07 7.29
N THR A 117 -24.37 -0.21 6.96
CA THR A 117 -23.91 0.06 5.60
C THR A 117 -22.44 -0.32 5.48
N PRO A 118 -21.87 -0.51 4.28
CA PRO A 118 -20.43 -0.65 4.11
C PRO A 118 -19.63 0.44 4.81
N ILE A 119 -20.07 1.70 4.72
CA ILE A 119 -19.43 2.84 5.38
C ILE A 119 -19.51 2.70 6.91
N SER A 120 -20.71 2.51 7.48
CA SER A 120 -20.88 2.49 8.94
C SER A 120 -20.20 1.29 9.62
N ALA A 121 -20.19 0.13 8.95
CA ALA A 121 -19.46 -1.05 9.42
C ALA A 121 -17.95 -0.79 9.48
N THR A 122 -17.41 -0.11 8.47
CA THR A 122 -15.97 0.19 8.39
C THR A 122 -15.56 1.24 9.41
N GLU A 123 -16.38 2.28 9.58
CA GLU A 123 -16.21 3.25 10.66
C GLU A 123 -16.17 2.58 12.03
N THR A 124 -17.08 1.63 12.28
CA THR A 124 -17.11 0.87 13.54
C THR A 124 -15.80 0.12 13.77
N ILE A 125 -15.26 -0.54 12.75
CA ILE A 125 -13.97 -1.25 12.82
C ILE A 125 -12.83 -0.26 13.09
N MET A 126 -12.74 0.83 12.32
CA MET A 126 -11.66 1.82 12.46
C MET A 126 -11.69 2.51 13.83
N ASP A 127 -12.87 2.90 14.30
CA ASP A 127 -13.04 3.58 15.59
C ASP A 127 -12.66 2.64 16.74
N TRP A 128 -13.03 1.35 16.67
CA TRP A 128 -12.64 0.37 17.68
C TRP A 128 -11.13 0.11 17.68
N VAL A 129 -10.51 -0.09 16.51
CA VAL A 129 -9.06 -0.33 16.38
C VAL A 129 -8.27 0.87 16.89
N ASN A 130 -8.63 2.09 16.51
CA ASN A 130 -7.95 3.30 16.98
C ASN A 130 -8.11 3.54 18.49
N ALA A 131 -9.14 2.96 19.12
CA ALA A 131 -9.29 2.98 20.57
C ALA A 131 -8.38 1.95 21.27
N GLN A 132 -7.84 0.95 20.54
CA GLN A 132 -6.91 -0.04 21.07
C GLN A 132 -5.45 0.35 20.83
N GLU A 133 -5.14 0.89 19.64
CA GLU A 133 -3.79 1.25 19.20
C GLU A 133 -3.83 2.54 18.37
N GLU A 134 -2.98 3.50 18.68
CA GLU A 134 -2.96 4.79 17.97
C GLU A 134 -2.07 4.71 16.72
N GLY A 135 -2.48 5.37 15.65
CA GLY A 135 -1.64 5.52 14.46
C GLY A 135 -1.62 4.33 13.50
N VAL A 136 -2.46 3.31 13.73
CA VAL A 136 -2.69 2.20 12.81
C VAL A 136 -3.04 2.70 11.41
N GLU A 137 -2.38 2.13 10.41
CA GLU A 137 -2.67 2.40 9.01
C GLU A 137 -3.75 1.46 8.47
N PHE A 138 -4.86 2.01 7.97
CA PHE A 138 -5.95 1.25 7.37
C PHE A 138 -5.84 1.25 5.85
N TYR A 139 -5.98 0.06 5.27
CA TYR A 139 -6.00 -0.15 3.83
C TYR A 139 -7.30 -0.84 3.43
N ILE A 140 -8.08 -0.17 2.59
CA ILE A 140 -9.21 -0.76 1.88
C ILE A 140 -8.63 -1.56 0.72
N TYR A 141 -8.83 -2.88 0.74
CA TYR A 141 -8.46 -3.77 -0.34
C TYR A 141 -9.63 -3.83 -1.33
N GLU A 142 -9.51 -3.09 -2.43
CA GLU A 142 -10.47 -3.19 -3.54
C GLU A 142 -10.20 -4.50 -4.28
N ASN A 143 -11.03 -5.50 -3.99
CA ASN A 143 -10.98 -6.80 -4.64
C ASN A 143 -11.57 -6.72 -6.07
N TRP A 144 -11.95 -7.86 -6.63
CA TRP A 144 -12.52 -7.99 -7.98
C TRP A 144 -13.95 -8.54 -7.91
N PRO A 145 -14.81 -8.18 -8.88
CA PRO A 145 -16.24 -8.51 -8.86
C PRO A 145 -16.49 -10.01 -8.99
N ASP A 146 -17.70 -10.42 -8.59
CA ASP A 146 -18.30 -11.70 -9.00
C ASP A 146 -18.28 -11.87 -10.54
N MET A 147 -17.89 -13.04 -11.02
CA MET A 147 -17.76 -13.34 -12.46
C MET A 147 -19.01 -14.03 -13.01
N ALA A 148 -19.87 -14.61 -12.16
CA ALA A 148 -21.07 -15.32 -12.59
C ALA A 148 -21.97 -14.52 -13.56
N PRO A 149 -22.22 -13.19 -13.38
CA PRO A 149 -23.02 -12.39 -14.31
C PRO A 149 -22.42 -12.28 -15.72
N PHE A 150 -21.10 -12.44 -15.83
CA PHE A 150 -20.35 -12.35 -17.10
C PHE A 150 -20.09 -13.71 -17.74
N ALA A 151 -20.33 -14.79 -16.99
CA ALA A 151 -20.07 -16.15 -17.40
C ALA A 151 -21.35 -16.97 -17.62
N ASN A 152 -22.53 -16.35 -17.55
CA ASN A 152 -23.85 -17.01 -17.59
C ASN A 152 -23.93 -18.18 -16.59
N ASP A 153 -23.48 -17.94 -15.34
CA ASP A 153 -23.40 -18.93 -14.26
C ASP A 153 -22.51 -20.15 -14.57
N ALA A 154 -21.71 -20.13 -15.64
CA ALA A 154 -20.76 -21.16 -16.00
C ALA A 154 -19.31 -20.73 -15.70
N PHE A 155 -18.37 -21.66 -15.79
CA PHE A 155 -16.93 -21.35 -15.82
C PHE A 155 -16.22 -22.36 -16.72
N PRO A 156 -15.29 -21.94 -17.60
CA PRO A 156 -14.84 -20.56 -17.83
C PRO A 156 -15.86 -19.68 -18.60
N PRO A 157 -15.79 -18.34 -18.48
CA PRO A 157 -16.56 -17.43 -19.33
C PRO A 157 -16.15 -17.55 -20.81
N THR A 158 -16.99 -17.02 -21.70
CA THR A 158 -16.59 -16.78 -23.10
C THR A 158 -15.54 -15.67 -23.16
N ALA A 159 -14.81 -15.55 -24.29
CA ALA A 159 -13.86 -14.45 -24.47
C ALA A 159 -14.51 -13.06 -24.36
N GLU A 160 -15.73 -12.91 -24.89
CA GLU A 160 -16.54 -11.70 -24.77
C GLU A 160 -16.93 -11.44 -23.31
N GLY A 161 -17.45 -12.46 -22.61
CA GLY A 161 -17.81 -12.33 -21.20
C GLY A 161 -16.61 -11.98 -20.32
N LEU A 162 -15.43 -12.55 -20.60
CA LEU A 162 -14.20 -12.21 -19.88
C LEU A 162 -13.74 -10.76 -20.16
N ALA A 163 -13.88 -10.29 -21.40
CA ALA A 163 -13.58 -8.90 -21.73
C ALA A 163 -14.53 -7.93 -21.01
N ASP A 164 -15.83 -8.25 -20.97
CA ASP A 164 -16.84 -7.48 -20.25
C ASP A 164 -16.57 -7.47 -18.73
N TYR A 165 -16.16 -8.61 -18.17
CA TYR A 165 -15.76 -8.73 -16.77
C TYR A 165 -14.60 -7.77 -16.40
N TYR A 166 -13.53 -7.75 -17.20
CA TYR A 166 -12.41 -6.84 -16.97
C TYR A 166 -12.75 -5.37 -17.24
N ALA A 167 -13.64 -5.10 -18.20
CA ALA A 167 -14.15 -3.75 -18.44
C ALA A 167 -14.98 -3.25 -17.26
N TYR A 168 -15.88 -4.08 -16.73
CA TYR A 168 -16.68 -3.76 -15.55
C TYR A 168 -15.80 -3.52 -14.32
N THR A 169 -14.81 -4.39 -14.09
CA THR A 169 -13.86 -4.29 -12.95
C THR A 169 -13.12 -2.94 -12.93
N ARG A 170 -12.76 -2.38 -14.09
CA ARG A 170 -12.07 -1.08 -14.19
C ARG A 170 -13.02 0.12 -14.31
N GLY A 171 -14.31 -0.13 -14.52
CA GLY A 171 -15.35 0.88 -14.71
C GLY A 171 -16.22 1.01 -13.48
N THR A 172 -17.50 0.65 -13.62
CA THR A 172 -18.53 0.84 -12.59
C THR A 172 -18.20 0.15 -11.27
N TRP A 173 -17.51 -0.98 -11.31
CA TRP A 173 -16.97 -1.61 -10.10
C TRP A 173 -16.05 -0.65 -9.34
N HIS A 174 -15.03 -0.13 -10.02
CA HIS A 174 -14.04 0.79 -9.44
C HIS A 174 -14.68 2.08 -8.93
N GLU A 175 -15.65 2.63 -9.66
CA GLU A 175 -16.40 3.84 -9.24
C GLU A 175 -17.08 3.66 -7.88
N TRP A 176 -17.60 2.46 -7.58
CA TRP A 176 -18.20 2.15 -6.27
C TRP A 176 -17.17 2.25 -5.14
N TRP A 177 -15.97 1.70 -5.34
CA TRP A 177 -14.88 1.72 -4.35
C TRP A 177 -14.32 3.13 -4.14
N LEU A 178 -14.25 3.94 -5.20
CA LEU A 178 -13.90 5.36 -5.09
C LEU A 178 -14.90 6.12 -4.23
N ALA A 179 -16.21 5.94 -4.48
CA ALA A 179 -17.26 6.58 -3.67
C ALA A 179 -17.20 6.13 -2.20
N TYR A 180 -16.93 4.86 -1.97
CA TYR A 180 -16.77 4.29 -0.63
C TYR A 180 -15.56 4.89 0.12
N GLN A 181 -14.39 4.98 -0.53
CA GLN A 181 -13.22 5.62 0.07
C GLN A 181 -13.46 7.11 0.34
N ASP A 182 -14.05 7.83 -0.62
CA ASP A 182 -14.33 9.28 -0.49
C ASP A 182 -15.24 9.56 0.71
N ALA A 183 -16.24 8.70 0.94
CA ALA A 183 -17.11 8.82 2.11
C ALA A 183 -16.36 8.62 3.43
N LEU A 184 -15.47 7.62 3.52
CA LEU A 184 -14.67 7.37 4.73
C LEU A 184 -13.66 8.48 5.02
N LEU A 185 -13.03 9.04 3.97
CA LEU A 185 -12.14 10.20 4.12
C LEU A 185 -12.90 11.43 4.60
N ALA A 186 -14.14 11.63 4.13
CA ALA A 186 -14.98 12.73 4.56
C ALA A 186 -15.49 12.55 6.00
N SER A 187 -15.87 11.34 6.40
CA SER A 187 -16.46 11.06 7.72
C SER A 187 -15.43 10.84 8.83
N ARG A 188 -14.19 10.43 8.48
CA ARG A 188 -13.08 10.19 9.40
C ARG A 188 -11.78 10.86 8.90
N PRO A 189 -11.73 12.19 8.75
CA PRO A 189 -10.59 12.88 8.15
C PRO A 189 -9.27 12.78 8.93
N ALA A 190 -9.34 12.43 10.23
CA ALA A 190 -8.18 12.19 11.07
C ALA A 190 -7.66 10.74 11.00
N THR A 191 -8.47 9.80 10.49
CA THR A 191 -8.08 8.39 10.39
C THR A 191 -7.15 8.17 9.21
N ARG A 192 -6.09 7.38 9.43
CA ARG A 192 -5.11 7.02 8.41
C ARG A 192 -5.67 5.91 7.52
N VAL A 193 -6.57 6.26 6.60
CA VAL A 193 -7.15 5.30 5.64
C VAL A 193 -6.73 5.58 4.19
N ARG A 194 -6.35 4.51 3.47
CA ARG A 194 -6.00 4.50 2.04
C ARG A 194 -6.63 3.28 1.36
N MET A 195 -6.58 3.24 0.03
CA MET A 195 -7.18 2.17 -0.78
C MET A 195 -6.17 1.59 -1.75
N ILE A 196 -6.20 0.27 -1.89
CA ILE A 196 -5.35 -0.52 -2.78
C ILE A 196 -6.23 -1.04 -3.94
N PRO A 197 -6.07 -0.53 -5.18
CA PRO A 197 -6.92 -0.89 -6.32
C PRO A 197 -6.50 -2.23 -6.94
N VAL A 198 -6.64 -3.33 -6.20
CA VAL A 198 -6.13 -4.65 -6.62
C VAL A 198 -6.87 -5.17 -7.85
N GLY A 199 -8.22 -5.23 -7.81
CA GLY A 199 -9.03 -5.68 -8.94
C GLY A 199 -8.78 -4.91 -10.25
N PRO A 200 -8.81 -3.56 -10.23
CA PRO A 200 -8.50 -2.75 -11.41
C PRO A 200 -7.10 -2.98 -11.98
N ILE A 201 -6.07 -3.06 -11.13
CA ILE A 201 -4.70 -3.30 -11.60
C ILE A 201 -4.54 -4.70 -12.18
N LEU A 202 -5.10 -5.74 -11.54
CA LEU A 202 -5.11 -7.10 -12.10
C LEU A 202 -5.77 -7.13 -13.49
N SER A 203 -6.94 -6.50 -13.62
CA SER A 203 -7.62 -6.37 -14.91
C SER A 203 -6.79 -5.62 -15.95
N GLY A 204 -6.04 -4.59 -15.52
CA GLY A 204 -5.08 -3.88 -16.36
C GLY A 204 -3.95 -4.79 -16.86
N ILE A 205 -3.36 -5.61 -15.97
CA ILE A 205 -2.33 -6.59 -16.32
C ILE A 205 -2.84 -7.56 -17.39
N PHE A 206 -4.02 -8.16 -17.18
CA PHE A 206 -4.57 -9.19 -18.07
C PHE A 206 -5.10 -8.64 -19.40
N THR A 207 -5.39 -7.35 -19.50
CA THR A 207 -5.90 -6.73 -20.74
C THR A 207 -4.86 -5.91 -21.50
N THR A 208 -3.70 -5.60 -20.91
CA THR A 208 -2.67 -4.77 -21.55
C THR A 208 -1.32 -5.46 -21.61
N GLN A 209 -0.79 -5.89 -20.46
CA GLN A 209 0.57 -6.43 -20.39
C GLN A 209 0.62 -7.86 -20.93
N LEU A 210 -0.41 -8.66 -20.66
CA LEU A 210 -0.41 -10.11 -20.88
C LEU A 210 -1.67 -10.61 -21.62
N SER A 211 -2.23 -9.77 -22.49
CA SER A 211 -3.47 -10.06 -23.19
C SER A 211 -3.40 -11.40 -23.92
N GLU A 212 -4.33 -12.31 -23.57
CA GLU A 212 -4.47 -13.66 -24.15
C GLU A 212 -3.29 -14.63 -23.89
N GLU A 213 -2.30 -14.26 -23.07
CA GLU A 213 -1.13 -15.11 -22.80
C GLU A 213 -1.38 -16.18 -21.72
N ILE A 214 -2.39 -15.97 -20.86
CA ILE A 214 -2.69 -16.85 -19.74
C ILE A 214 -4.16 -17.29 -19.83
N PRO A 215 -4.45 -18.60 -19.91
CA PRO A 215 -5.82 -19.10 -19.86
C PRO A 215 -6.52 -18.65 -18.57
N VAL A 216 -7.79 -18.28 -18.65
CA VAL A 216 -8.57 -17.84 -17.47
C VAL A 216 -8.60 -18.90 -16.36
N THR A 217 -8.55 -20.18 -16.71
CA THR A 217 -8.48 -21.32 -15.79
C THR A 217 -7.11 -21.50 -15.11
N GLU A 218 -6.09 -20.78 -15.54
CA GLU A 218 -4.79 -20.67 -14.85
C GLU A 218 -4.75 -19.49 -13.88
N LEU A 219 -5.73 -18.58 -13.95
CA LEU A 219 -5.89 -17.42 -13.07
C LEU A 219 -6.97 -17.65 -12.02
N TYR A 220 -8.12 -18.15 -12.44
CA TYR A 220 -9.32 -18.36 -11.63
C TYR A 220 -9.70 -19.83 -11.58
N GLU A 221 -10.34 -20.21 -10.48
CA GLU A 221 -10.81 -21.57 -10.20
C GLU A 221 -12.29 -21.74 -10.56
N ASP A 222 -13.09 -20.69 -10.38
CA ASP A 222 -14.53 -20.69 -10.57
C ASP A 222 -15.06 -19.31 -11.00
N ASN A 223 -16.38 -19.17 -11.02
CA ASN A 223 -17.06 -17.92 -11.32
C ASN A 223 -17.38 -17.06 -10.08
N ALA A 224 -17.04 -17.51 -8.87
CA ALA A 224 -17.03 -16.72 -7.62
C ALA A 224 -15.67 -16.00 -7.44
N PRO A 225 -15.09 -15.60 -8.56
CA PRO A 225 -13.73 -15.83 -9.04
C PRO A 225 -12.66 -16.02 -7.95
N HIS A 226 -12.67 -17.20 -7.32
CA HIS A 226 -11.54 -17.60 -6.49
C HIS A 226 -10.28 -17.79 -7.35
N GLY A 227 -9.14 -17.38 -6.81
CA GLY A 227 -7.89 -17.39 -7.56
C GLY A 227 -7.15 -18.73 -7.52
N ARG A 228 -6.26 -18.90 -8.50
CA ARG A 228 -5.14 -19.84 -8.42
C ARG A 228 -3.89 -19.11 -7.89
N PRO A 229 -2.80 -19.82 -7.52
CA PRO A 229 -1.59 -19.21 -6.96
C PRO A 229 -1.08 -17.98 -7.72
N THR A 230 -1.16 -18.00 -9.06
CA THR A 230 -0.78 -16.88 -9.93
C THR A 230 -1.55 -15.59 -9.61
N LEU A 231 -2.87 -15.68 -9.38
CA LEU A 231 -3.70 -14.51 -9.10
C LEU A 231 -3.37 -13.92 -7.72
N TYR A 232 -3.25 -14.76 -6.69
CA TYR A 232 -2.90 -14.33 -5.34
C TYR A 232 -1.48 -13.76 -5.27
N PHE A 233 -0.53 -14.29 -6.05
CA PHE A 233 0.80 -13.71 -6.18
C PHE A 233 0.76 -12.29 -6.74
N LEU A 234 0.05 -12.06 -7.84
CA LEU A 234 -0.09 -10.74 -8.44
C LEU A 234 -0.82 -9.76 -7.51
N ALA A 235 -1.91 -10.20 -6.87
CA ALA A 235 -2.61 -9.42 -5.86
C ALA A 235 -1.66 -8.98 -4.74
N SER A 236 -0.79 -9.88 -4.31
CA SER A 236 0.19 -9.61 -3.25
C SER A 236 1.32 -8.70 -3.68
N MET A 237 1.74 -8.71 -4.96
CA MET A 237 2.69 -7.71 -5.47
C MET A 237 2.09 -6.29 -5.38
N ILE A 238 0.81 -6.15 -5.71
CA ILE A 238 0.07 -4.87 -5.62
C ILE A 238 -0.04 -4.46 -4.15
N THR A 239 -0.50 -5.35 -3.28
CA THR A 239 -0.67 -5.09 -1.85
C THR A 239 0.66 -4.78 -1.16
N TYR A 240 1.72 -5.55 -1.42
CA TYR A 240 3.06 -5.28 -0.91
C TYR A 240 3.51 -3.85 -1.27
N SER A 241 3.33 -3.49 -2.53
CA SER A 241 3.76 -2.18 -3.02
C SER A 241 3.03 -1.03 -2.34
N ALA A 242 1.75 -1.23 -2.01
CA ALA A 242 0.95 -0.29 -1.25
C ALA A 242 1.40 -0.20 0.22
N LEU A 243 1.51 -1.34 0.92
CA LEU A 243 1.86 -1.39 2.34
C LEU A 243 3.26 -0.83 2.60
N CYS A 244 4.19 -1.11 1.69
CA CYS A 244 5.61 -0.75 1.80
C CYS A 244 5.98 0.54 1.07
N GLN A 245 5.09 1.09 0.26
CA GLN A 245 5.32 2.30 -0.56
C GLN A 245 6.62 2.20 -1.38
N GLN A 246 6.87 1.02 -1.96
CA GLN A 246 8.02 0.70 -2.81
C GLN A 246 7.64 -0.40 -3.80
N PRO A 247 8.30 -0.53 -4.95
CA PRO A 247 8.03 -1.64 -5.86
C PRO A 247 8.33 -3.01 -5.21
N PRO A 248 7.78 -4.11 -5.75
CA PRO A 248 8.15 -5.46 -5.35
C PRO A 248 9.67 -5.69 -5.43
N PRO A 249 10.28 -6.53 -4.56
CA PRO A 249 11.73 -6.66 -4.50
C PRO A 249 12.32 -7.20 -5.80
N ALA A 250 13.25 -6.46 -6.41
CA ALA A 250 13.85 -6.83 -7.70
C ALA A 250 14.61 -8.17 -7.67
N ASN A 251 15.01 -8.64 -6.49
CA ASN A 251 15.70 -9.92 -6.26
C ASN A 251 14.76 -11.08 -5.91
N PHE A 252 13.44 -10.88 -5.92
CA PHE A 252 12.49 -11.94 -5.63
C PHE A 252 12.53 -13.03 -6.72
N VAL A 253 12.72 -14.28 -6.32
CA VAL A 253 12.71 -15.43 -7.22
C VAL A 253 11.31 -16.02 -7.26
N VAL A 254 10.57 -15.79 -8.35
CA VAL A 254 9.19 -16.25 -8.48
C VAL A 254 9.13 -17.79 -8.55
N PRO A 255 8.44 -18.47 -7.62
CA PRO A 255 8.36 -19.93 -7.61
C PRO A 255 7.61 -20.53 -8.81
N ASN A 256 7.89 -21.80 -9.13
CA ASN A 256 7.30 -22.50 -10.30
C ASN A 256 5.78 -22.73 -10.23
N ILE A 257 5.17 -22.54 -9.06
CA ILE A 257 3.71 -22.62 -8.91
C ILE A 257 3.00 -21.41 -9.52
N VAL A 258 3.72 -20.30 -9.72
CA VAL A 258 3.24 -19.13 -10.47
C VAL A 258 3.44 -19.39 -11.97
N HIS A 259 2.44 -19.02 -12.76
CA HIS A 259 2.45 -19.22 -14.21
C HIS A 259 3.73 -18.65 -14.87
N PRO A 260 4.37 -19.37 -15.82
CA PRO A 260 5.66 -18.99 -16.40
C PRO A 260 5.66 -17.59 -17.01
N VAL A 261 4.58 -17.18 -17.68
CA VAL A 261 4.44 -15.82 -18.26
C VAL A 261 4.61 -14.74 -17.19
N ILE A 262 4.07 -14.94 -15.98
CA ILE A 262 4.23 -13.98 -14.88
C ILE A 262 5.67 -13.97 -14.37
N ARG A 263 6.25 -15.16 -14.16
CA ARG A 263 7.65 -15.28 -13.70
C ARG A 263 8.63 -14.62 -14.67
N ASP A 264 8.47 -14.88 -15.95
CA ASP A 264 9.40 -14.42 -16.98
C ASP A 264 9.27 -12.90 -17.23
N ASN A 265 8.14 -12.29 -16.84
CA ASN A 265 7.87 -10.84 -16.94
C ASN A 265 7.87 -10.10 -15.58
N TYR A 266 8.39 -10.71 -14.51
CA TYR A 266 8.28 -10.18 -13.15
C TYR A 266 8.68 -8.70 -13.01
N ALA A 267 9.85 -8.32 -13.56
CA ALA A 267 10.34 -6.95 -13.47
C ALA A 267 9.42 -5.93 -14.15
N GLY A 268 8.91 -6.25 -15.34
CA GLY A 268 7.97 -5.38 -16.07
C GLY A 268 6.64 -5.25 -15.34
N LEU A 269 6.15 -6.32 -14.73
CA LEU A 269 4.93 -6.31 -13.91
C LEU A 269 5.11 -5.50 -12.63
N ALA A 270 6.26 -5.63 -11.95
CA ALA A 270 6.61 -4.82 -10.80
C ALA A 270 6.62 -3.32 -11.14
N ASP A 271 7.21 -2.95 -12.28
CA ASP A 271 7.22 -1.57 -12.77
C ASP A 271 5.81 -1.06 -13.12
N TYR A 272 5.00 -1.88 -13.81
CA TYR A 272 3.62 -1.55 -14.13
C TYR A 272 2.79 -1.29 -12.87
N ILE A 273 2.83 -2.22 -11.91
CA ILE A 273 2.13 -2.09 -10.62
C ILE A 273 2.56 -0.80 -9.91
N TRP A 274 3.86 -0.54 -9.84
CA TRP A 274 4.38 0.66 -9.19
C TRP A 274 3.89 1.94 -9.87
N GLN A 275 3.84 1.97 -11.20
CA GLN A 275 3.33 3.12 -11.96
C GLN A 275 1.84 3.36 -11.70
N GLU A 276 1.02 2.31 -11.75
CA GLU A 276 -0.43 2.40 -11.48
C GLU A 276 -0.71 2.94 -10.07
N LEU A 277 0.00 2.44 -9.05
CA LEU A 277 -0.17 2.93 -7.67
C LEU A 277 0.27 4.39 -7.51
N ASN A 278 1.34 4.82 -8.18
CA ASN A 278 1.76 6.23 -8.17
C ASN A 278 0.79 7.15 -8.92
N ALA A 279 0.13 6.63 -9.96
CA ALA A 279 -0.90 7.35 -10.70
C ALA A 279 -2.24 7.41 -9.95
N PHE A 280 -2.45 6.53 -8.97
CA PHE A 280 -3.71 6.43 -8.26
C PHE A 280 -3.95 7.58 -7.27
N LYS A 281 -4.62 8.62 -7.78
CA LYS A 281 -4.83 9.90 -7.11
C LYS A 281 -6.29 10.33 -7.14
N ASP A 282 -6.67 11.17 -6.17
CA ASP A 282 -7.95 11.85 -6.19
C ASP A 282 -7.98 13.03 -7.18
N SER A 283 -9.13 13.67 -7.31
CA SER A 283 -9.32 14.83 -8.19
C SER A 283 -8.47 16.05 -7.81
N SER A 284 -7.95 16.09 -6.58
CA SER A 284 -7.05 17.13 -6.08
C SER A 284 -5.57 16.74 -6.24
N GLY A 285 -5.27 15.57 -6.78
CA GLY A 285 -3.93 15.05 -6.99
C GLY A 285 -3.29 14.41 -5.74
N ASN A 286 -4.04 14.21 -4.66
CA ASN A 286 -3.55 13.49 -3.49
C ASN A 286 -3.52 11.98 -3.77
N SER A 287 -2.53 11.27 -3.22
CA SER A 287 -2.48 9.82 -3.37
C SER A 287 -3.65 9.16 -2.64
N ARG A 288 -4.35 8.25 -3.34
CA ARG A 288 -5.40 7.40 -2.76
C ARG A 288 -4.84 6.17 -2.05
N VAL A 289 -3.59 5.80 -2.32
CA VAL A 289 -2.93 4.59 -1.78
C VAL A 289 -1.82 4.89 -0.77
N PHE A 290 -1.08 5.99 -0.92
CA PHE A 290 0.08 6.29 -0.07
C PHE A 290 -0.23 7.35 0.99
N PHE A 291 0.31 7.15 2.19
CA PHE A 291 0.22 8.12 3.28
C PHE A 291 1.23 9.25 3.13
N THR A 292 2.35 8.98 2.47
CA THR A 292 3.34 10.01 2.15
C THR A 292 2.99 10.63 0.80
N SER A 293 3.09 11.94 0.69
CA SER A 293 3.13 12.58 -0.61
C SER A 293 4.42 12.13 -1.29
N THR A 294 4.31 11.13 -2.17
CA THR A 294 5.34 10.86 -3.18
C THR A 294 5.49 12.16 -3.97
N HIS A 295 6.48 12.97 -3.62
CA HIS A 295 6.91 14.08 -4.45
C HIS A 295 7.18 13.49 -5.83
N THR A 296 6.40 13.97 -6.80
CA THR A 296 6.39 13.56 -8.19
C THR A 296 7.80 13.26 -8.69
N THR A 297 8.05 12.00 -9.04
CA THR A 297 9.14 11.60 -9.91
C THR A 297 9.01 12.36 -11.22
N LYS A 298 9.87 13.35 -11.43
CA LYS A 298 10.07 13.99 -12.73
C LYS A 298 11.39 13.47 -13.30
N ALA A 299 11.26 12.60 -14.30
CA ALA A 299 12.25 12.11 -15.26
C ALA A 299 13.55 11.50 -14.70
N ALA A 300 13.88 10.31 -15.19
CA ALA A 300 15.17 9.67 -15.04
C ALA A 300 16.30 10.64 -15.45
N GLY A 301 17.31 10.75 -14.58
CA GLY A 301 18.54 11.51 -14.82
C GLY A 301 18.60 12.82 -14.04
N GLU A 302 18.73 12.75 -12.71
CA GLU A 302 19.43 13.71 -11.82
C GLU A 302 19.10 13.33 -10.36
N HIS A 303 20.07 12.81 -9.62
CA HIS A 303 19.87 12.45 -8.21
C HIS A 303 19.63 13.71 -7.37
N ALA A 304 18.49 13.79 -6.68
CA ALA A 304 18.24 14.84 -5.70
C ALA A 304 19.12 14.58 -4.45
N LEU A 305 19.89 15.59 -4.05
CA LEU A 305 20.78 15.54 -2.90
C LEU A 305 19.95 15.41 -1.60
N ARG A 306 20.20 14.38 -0.78
CA ARG A 306 19.51 14.17 0.50
C ARG A 306 20.34 14.72 1.65
N LEU A 307 19.98 15.90 2.14
CA LEU A 307 20.68 16.56 3.25
C LEU A 307 20.13 16.13 4.60
N HIS A 308 21.05 16.00 5.56
CA HIS A 308 20.76 15.87 6.98
C HIS A 308 21.31 17.11 7.69
N ALA A 309 20.54 17.69 8.61
CA ALA A 309 20.94 18.84 9.40
C ALA A 309 20.57 18.61 10.87
N TYR A 310 21.55 18.53 11.75
CA TYR A 310 21.36 18.20 13.16
C TYR A 310 22.33 18.97 14.08
N PRO A 311 21.86 19.49 15.22
CA PRO A 311 20.47 19.56 15.66
C PRO A 311 19.69 20.62 14.86
N ASN A 312 18.40 20.38 14.59
CA ASN A 312 17.48 21.39 14.06
C ASN A 312 16.12 21.23 14.76
N PRO A 313 15.71 22.14 15.67
CA PRO A 313 16.31 23.45 15.93
C PRO A 313 17.73 23.41 16.53
N ALA A 314 18.58 24.35 16.10
CA ALA A 314 19.97 24.48 16.54
C ALA A 314 20.14 25.63 17.53
N SER A 315 20.92 25.42 18.60
CA SER A 315 21.40 26.52 19.45
C SER A 315 22.64 27.17 18.82
N ASN A 316 23.86 26.74 19.14
CA ASN A 316 25.06 27.40 18.59
C ASN A 316 25.76 26.61 17.49
N GLN A 317 25.39 25.35 17.29
CA GLN A 317 26.04 24.50 16.30
C GLN A 317 25.01 23.72 15.51
N LEU A 318 25.32 23.54 14.22
CA LEU A 318 24.54 22.74 13.30
C LEU A 318 25.51 21.92 12.45
N THR A 319 25.36 20.61 12.46
CA THR A 319 26.06 19.73 11.53
C THR A 319 25.16 19.46 10.34
N ILE A 320 25.70 19.64 9.13
CA ILE A 320 25.02 19.35 7.87
C ILE A 320 25.81 18.26 7.16
N SER A 321 25.15 17.24 6.63
CA SER A 321 25.78 16.15 5.88
C SER A 321 24.87 15.66 4.76
N GLY A 322 25.37 14.78 3.90
CA GLY A 322 24.55 14.11 2.86
C GLY A 322 24.86 14.53 1.43
N TRP A 323 26.12 14.89 1.16
CA TRP A 323 26.66 15.05 -0.18
C TRP A 323 27.97 14.29 -0.34
N GLU A 324 28.39 14.08 -1.58
CA GLU A 324 29.69 13.54 -1.94
C GLU A 324 30.39 14.54 -2.87
N GLY A 325 31.71 14.70 -2.70
CA GLY A 325 32.51 15.63 -3.50
C GLY A 325 32.33 17.10 -3.10
N GLU A 326 32.65 17.99 -4.05
CA GLU A 326 32.60 19.44 -3.82
C GLU A 326 31.16 19.95 -3.74
N ALA A 327 30.87 20.68 -2.66
CA ALA A 327 29.60 21.32 -2.41
C ALA A 327 29.76 22.79 -2.01
N ARG A 328 28.76 23.58 -2.38
CA ARG A 328 28.59 24.97 -1.98
C ARG A 328 27.41 25.08 -1.03
N ILE A 329 27.65 25.61 0.16
CA ILE A 329 26.69 25.69 1.26
C ILE A 329 26.37 27.17 1.50
N SER A 330 25.11 27.56 1.33
CA SER A 330 24.61 28.93 1.51
C SER A 330 23.53 28.96 2.59
N LEU A 331 23.55 29.99 3.44
CA LEU A 331 22.49 30.25 4.42
C LEU A 331 21.80 31.58 4.08
N TYR A 332 20.47 31.60 4.06
CA TYR A 332 19.67 32.80 3.80
C TYR A 332 18.78 33.12 5.01
N ASP A 333 18.63 34.40 5.33
CA ASP A 333 17.66 34.86 6.33
C ASP A 333 16.21 34.84 5.78
N VAL A 334 15.23 35.15 6.63
CA VAL A 334 13.79 35.21 6.26
C VAL A 334 13.47 36.25 5.18
N TYR A 335 14.38 37.19 4.91
CA TYR A 335 14.24 38.19 3.84
C TYR A 335 14.92 37.74 2.54
N GLY A 336 15.46 36.52 2.49
CA GLY A 336 16.12 35.94 1.32
C GLY A 336 17.54 36.46 1.10
N ARG A 337 18.15 37.15 2.07
CA ARG A 337 19.53 37.63 1.97
C ARG A 337 20.49 36.52 2.38
N GLU A 338 21.50 36.27 1.55
CA GLU A 338 22.59 35.31 1.85
C GLU A 338 23.44 35.86 3.02
N VAL A 339 23.45 35.15 4.14
CA VAL A 339 24.17 35.51 5.37
C VAL A 339 25.38 34.61 5.65
N LEU A 340 25.52 33.52 4.89
CA LEU A 340 26.69 32.63 4.92
C LEU A 340 26.89 31.99 3.56
N LEU A 341 28.15 31.81 3.19
CA LEU A 341 28.57 31.04 2.03
C LEU A 341 29.87 30.30 2.36
N LEU A 342 29.85 28.96 2.24
CA LEU A 342 30.98 28.08 2.55
C LEU A 342 31.11 26.98 1.48
N PRO A 343 32.31 26.77 0.90
CA PRO A 343 32.60 25.56 0.16
C PRO A 343 32.96 24.40 1.12
N SER A 344 32.63 23.16 0.75
CA SER A 344 33.07 21.94 1.43
C SER A 344 33.41 20.85 0.42
N SER A 345 34.52 20.14 0.62
CA SER A 345 34.86 18.90 -0.09
C SER A 345 34.55 17.65 0.74
N GLU A 346 34.24 17.84 2.03
CA GLU A 346 33.90 16.77 2.97
C GLU A 346 32.39 16.51 2.93
N PRO A 347 31.93 15.26 3.12
CA PRO A 347 30.52 14.86 3.04
C PRO A 347 29.63 15.42 4.17
N GLY A 348 30.21 16.26 5.04
CA GLY A 348 29.51 17.05 6.04
C GLY A 348 30.34 18.24 6.55
N VAL A 349 29.67 19.23 7.13
CA VAL A 349 30.27 20.41 7.76
C VAL A 349 29.56 20.72 9.07
N SER A 350 30.29 21.24 10.05
CA SER A 350 29.69 21.85 11.25
C SER A 350 29.72 23.38 11.11
N LEU A 351 28.55 24.01 11.23
CA LEU A 351 28.37 25.45 11.22
C LEU A 351 28.25 25.99 12.64
N ASP A 352 29.02 27.03 12.94
CA ASP A 352 28.81 27.84 14.13
C ASP A 352 27.73 28.90 13.86
N LEU A 353 26.64 28.81 14.60
CA LEU A 353 25.50 29.70 14.51
C LEU A 353 25.45 30.74 15.64
N SER A 354 26.48 30.84 16.50
CA SER A 354 26.46 31.72 17.67
C SER A 354 26.30 33.20 17.34
N ALA A 355 26.71 33.63 16.14
CA ALA A 355 26.62 35.00 15.67
C ALA A 355 25.28 35.35 15.02
N TYR A 356 24.39 34.37 14.82
CA TYR A 356 23.11 34.54 14.12
C TYR A 356 21.96 34.70 15.10
N ALA A 357 21.04 35.61 14.80
CA ALA A 357 19.86 35.86 15.63
C ALA A 357 18.90 34.65 15.61
N PRO A 358 18.18 34.36 16.70
CA PRO A 358 17.11 33.37 16.71
C PRO A 358 16.06 33.61 15.61
N GLY A 359 15.62 32.55 14.96
CA GLY A 359 14.69 32.62 13.83
C GLY A 359 14.91 31.53 12.78
N SER A 360 14.13 31.61 11.70
CA SER A 360 14.21 30.66 10.59
C SER A 360 15.22 31.10 9.53
N TYR A 361 16.00 30.16 9.02
CA TYR A 361 16.94 30.35 7.93
C TYR A 361 16.72 29.29 6.85
N LEU A 362 17.03 29.62 5.60
CA LEU A 362 17.07 28.65 4.50
C LEU A 362 18.51 28.24 4.26
N LEU A 363 18.80 26.96 4.44
CA LEU A 363 20.07 26.35 4.07
C LEU A 363 19.97 25.79 2.67
N LYS A 364 20.91 26.10 1.79
CA LYS A 364 21.02 25.55 0.44
C LYS A 364 22.37 24.86 0.29
N VAL A 365 22.40 23.63 -0.19
CA VAL A 365 23.63 22.92 -0.57
C VAL A 365 23.56 22.57 -2.05
N GLN A 366 24.61 22.90 -2.78
CA GLN A 366 24.70 22.67 -4.22
C GLN A 366 26.01 21.96 -4.56
N THR A 367 25.94 20.76 -5.12
CA THR A 367 27.08 20.05 -5.72
C THR A 367 27.12 20.30 -7.24
N THR A 368 28.21 19.90 -7.88
CA THR A 368 28.40 20.06 -9.33
C THR A 368 27.41 19.24 -10.17
N ASP A 369 27.03 18.06 -9.68
CA ASP A 369 26.25 17.06 -10.45
C ASP A 369 24.82 16.83 -9.92
N SER A 370 24.37 17.63 -8.95
CA SER A 370 23.03 17.48 -8.36
C SER A 370 22.28 18.80 -8.31
N LYS A 371 20.95 18.71 -8.32
CA LYS A 371 20.10 19.87 -8.02
C LYS A 371 20.40 20.37 -6.62
N PRO A 372 20.41 21.71 -6.41
CA PRO A 372 20.59 22.26 -5.07
C PRO A 372 19.49 21.76 -4.14
N ALA A 373 19.88 21.21 -3.01
CA ALA A 373 18.96 20.84 -1.93
C ALA A 373 18.79 22.01 -0.97
N VAL A 374 17.58 22.19 -0.46
CA VAL A 374 17.22 23.27 0.47
C VAL A 374 16.56 22.69 1.71
N LEU A 375 16.96 23.18 2.88
CA LEU A 375 16.43 22.77 4.17
C LEU A 375 16.10 24.01 5.03
N VAL A 376 15.00 23.96 5.76
CA VAL A 376 14.63 25.02 6.71
C VAL A 376 15.32 24.76 8.04
N LEU A 377 16.13 25.70 8.49
CA LEU A 377 16.80 25.67 9.79
C LEU A 377 16.10 26.60 10.77
N VAL A 378 15.98 26.18 12.02
CA VAL A 378 15.46 26.98 13.12
C VAL A 378 16.59 27.22 14.12
N LYS A 379 17.01 28.48 14.29
CA LYS A 379 17.95 28.92 15.33
C LYS A 379 17.17 29.28 16.59
N THR A 380 17.48 28.65 17.72
CA THR A 380 16.90 28.97 19.05
C THR A 380 17.77 29.89 19.88
#